data_AF-A0A2N2YA68-F1
#
_entry.id   AF-A0A2N2YA68-F1
#
_cell.length_a   1.000
_cell.length_b   1.000
_cell.length_c   1.000
_cell.angle_alpha   90.00
_cell.angle_beta   90.00
_cell.angle_gamma   90.00
#
_symmetry.space_group_name_H-M   'P 1'
#
loop_
_entity.id
_entity.type
_entity.pdbx_description
1 polymer ?
#
loop_
_entity_poly.entity_id
_entity_poly.type
_entity_poly.pdbx_seq_one_letter_code
_entity_poly.pdbx_strand_id
1 'polypeptide(L)'
;RSVSKIVHGNEDYVFLNHLGSVLSRISVFTIVKKLAVAAGIRKRISPHTFRHSFATHLVEGGADLRAVQIMLGHSSISTTEIYTHLDTDFLRSTILLYHPLNKRHRNQNVKF
;
A
#
# COMPACT_ATOMS: atom_id res chain seq x y z
N ARG A 1 -2.12 2.78 -32.36
CA ARG A 1 -0.77 2.65 -31.76
C ARG A 1 -0.19 1.34 -32.27
N SER A 2 0.93 1.37 -33.00
CA SER A 2 1.63 0.16 -33.43
C SER A 2 2.20 -0.54 -32.20
N VAL A 3 1.82 -1.79 -31.94
CA VAL A 3 2.41 -2.58 -30.85
C VAL A 3 3.78 -3.01 -31.35
N SER A 4 4.85 -2.49 -30.73
CA SER A 4 6.22 -2.89 -31.05
C SER A 4 6.34 -4.41 -30.95
N LYS A 5 6.97 -5.04 -31.94
CA LYS A 5 7.25 -6.48 -31.92
C LYS A 5 8.05 -6.81 -30.65
N ILE A 6 7.60 -7.80 -29.89
CA ILE A 6 8.27 -8.25 -28.66
C ILE A 6 9.65 -8.81 -29.04
N VAL A 7 10.69 -8.40 -28.31
CA VAL A 7 12.04 -8.93 -28.49
C VAL A 7 12.08 -10.35 -27.97
N HIS A 8 12.61 -11.28 -28.77
CA HIS A 8 12.70 -12.68 -28.41
C HIS A 8 13.38 -12.89 -27.04
N GLY A 9 12.83 -13.79 -26.22
CA GLY A 9 13.25 -14.02 -24.83
C GLY A 9 12.59 -13.08 -23.81
N ASN A 10 11.65 -12.23 -24.22
CA ASN A 10 10.89 -11.35 -23.32
C ASN A 10 9.38 -11.62 -23.32
N GLU A 11 8.93 -12.69 -23.95
CA GLU A 11 7.51 -13.03 -24.14
C GLU A 11 6.76 -13.28 -22.81
N ASP A 12 7.47 -13.74 -21.78
CA ASP A 12 6.90 -14.05 -20.46
C ASP A 12 6.80 -12.84 -19.52
N TYR A 13 7.28 -11.66 -19.92
CA TYR A 13 7.21 -10.46 -19.09
C TYR A 13 5.93 -9.67 -19.32
N VAL A 14 5.20 -9.41 -18.24
CA VAL A 14 3.96 -8.59 -18.26
C VAL A 14 4.23 -7.14 -18.68
N PHE A 15 5.38 -6.59 -18.29
CA PHE A 15 5.73 -5.18 -18.56
C PHE A 15 6.97 -5.08 -19.46
N LEU A 16 6.75 -4.53 -20.65
CA LEU A 16 7.79 -4.25 -21.64
C LEU A 16 7.99 -2.75 -21.81
N ASN A 17 9.18 -2.36 -22.25
CA ASN A 17 9.46 -1.01 -22.72
C ASN A 17 8.96 -0.83 -24.17
N HIS A 18 9.08 0.39 -24.71
CA HIS A 18 8.60 0.69 -26.07
C HIS A 18 9.38 -0.04 -27.19
N LEU A 19 10.54 -0.63 -26.87
CA LEU A 19 11.36 -1.43 -27.78
C LEU A 19 10.98 -2.91 -27.76
N GLY A 20 10.07 -3.33 -26.88
CA GLY A 20 9.65 -4.73 -26.75
C GLY A 20 10.53 -5.59 -25.84
N SER A 21 11.44 -4.98 -25.06
CA SER A 21 12.27 -5.66 -24.05
C SER A 21 11.73 -5.44 -22.64
N VAL A 22 12.16 -6.25 -21.67
CA VAL A 22 11.78 -6.11 -20.26
C VAL A 22 11.91 -4.67 -19.73
N LEU A 23 10.90 -4.22 -18.98
CA LEU A 23 10.93 -2.92 -18.34
C LEU A 23 11.93 -2.91 -17.16
N SER A 24 12.94 -2.04 -17.23
CA SER A 24 13.96 -1.97 -16.19
C SER A 24 13.47 -1.26 -14.92
N ARG A 25 14.09 -1.57 -13.77
CA ARG A 25 13.84 -0.87 -12.49
C ARG A 25 14.07 0.64 -12.59
N ILE A 26 15.07 1.08 -13.35
CA ILE A 26 15.40 2.50 -13.56
C ILE A 26 14.30 3.19 -14.38
N SER A 27 13.74 2.47 -15.37
CA SER A 27 12.61 2.95 -16.17
C SER A 27 11.37 3.15 -15.30
N VAL A 28 11.04 2.19 -14.43
CA VAL A 28 9.93 2.33 -13.47
C VAL A 28 10.12 3.56 -12.58
N PHE A 29 11.31 3.75 -12.01
CA PHE A 29 11.61 4.93 -11.20
C PHE A 29 11.40 6.24 -11.96
N THR A 30 11.84 6.28 -13.22
CA THR A 30 11.68 7.44 -14.10
C THR A 30 10.22 7.71 -14.44
N ILE A 31 9.44 6.67 -14.72
CA ILE A 31 8.00 6.75 -14.99
C ILE A 31 7.27 7.33 -13.77
N VAL A 32 7.52 6.80 -12.58
CA VAL A 32 6.91 7.29 -11.33
C VAL A 32 7.22 8.77 -11.10
N LYS A 33 8.49 9.19 -11.28
CA LYS A 33 8.87 10.60 -11.15
C LYS A 33 8.13 11.50 -12.15
N LYS A 34 8.06 11.10 -13.42
CA LYS A 34 7.36 11.86 -14.46
C LYS A 34 5.88 12.01 -14.13
N LEU A 35 5.23 10.94 -13.67
CA LEU A 35 3.82 10.97 -13.27
C LEU A 35 3.59 11.84 -12.03
N ALA A 36 4.50 11.82 -11.05
CA ALA A 36 4.42 12.69 -9.88
C ALA A 36 4.45 14.18 -10.28
N VAL A 37 5.33 14.56 -11.20
CA VAL A 37 5.38 15.92 -11.74
C VAL A 37 4.10 16.28 -12.48
N ALA A 38 3.59 15.39 -13.34
CA ALA A 38 2.34 15.60 -14.06
C ALA A 38 1.12 15.73 -13.13
N ALA A 39 1.13 15.05 -11.98
CA ALA A 39 0.13 15.15 -10.94
C ALA A 39 0.30 16.38 -10.03
N GLY A 40 1.27 17.26 -10.29
CA GLY A 40 1.54 18.46 -9.48
C GLY A 40 2.19 18.17 -8.11
N ILE A 41 2.71 16.96 -7.90
CA ILE A 41 3.34 16.56 -6.64
C ILE A 41 4.76 17.14 -6.58
N ARG A 42 4.97 18.10 -5.68
CA ARG A 42 6.28 18.77 -5.49
C ARG A 42 7.24 18.02 -4.56
N LYS A 43 6.75 17.01 -3.84
CA LYS A 43 7.57 16.18 -2.94
C LYS A 43 8.47 15.24 -3.77
N ARG A 44 9.61 14.84 -3.19
CA ARG A 44 10.46 13.81 -3.82
C ARG A 44 9.76 12.45 -3.73
N ILE A 45 9.37 11.90 -4.89
CA ILE A 45 8.73 10.59 -4.98
C ILE A 45 9.72 9.54 -5.54
N SER A 46 9.70 8.36 -4.93
CA SER A 46 10.34 7.12 -5.38
C SER A 46 9.32 5.97 -5.36
N PRO A 47 9.62 4.81 -5.98
CA PRO A 47 8.78 3.61 -5.85
C PRO A 47 8.51 3.22 -4.39
N HIS A 48 9.46 3.42 -3.48
CA HIS A 48 9.27 3.12 -2.06
C HIS A 48 8.29 4.09 -1.38
N THR A 49 8.42 5.40 -1.61
CA THR A 49 7.49 6.38 -1.02
C THR A 49 6.09 6.26 -1.62
N PHE A 50 6.01 5.88 -2.90
CA PHE A 50 4.74 5.59 -3.58
C PHE A 50 4.05 4.38 -2.95
N ARG A 51 4.78 3.27 -2.78
CA ARG A 51 4.27 2.06 -2.10
C ARG A 51 3.81 2.36 -0.68
N HIS A 52 4.58 3.14 0.07
CA HIS A 52 4.23 3.52 1.43
C HIS A 52 2.93 4.34 1.46
N SER A 53 2.82 5.37 0.61
CA SER A 53 1.62 6.20 0.54
C SER A 53 0.38 5.39 0.16
N PHE A 54 0.52 4.44 -0.76
CA PHE A 54 -0.55 3.52 -1.13
C PHE A 54 -1.00 2.65 0.06
N ALA A 55 -0.05 2.08 0.80
CA ALA A 55 -0.36 1.26 1.96
C ALA A 55 -1.07 2.04 3.08
N THR A 56 -0.53 3.21 3.43
CA THR A 56 -1.12 4.10 4.43
C THR A 56 -2.53 4.51 4.01
N HIS A 57 -2.72 4.88 2.74
CA HIS A 57 -4.03 5.27 2.23
C HIS A 57 -5.08 4.15 2.32
N LEU A 58 -4.69 2.89 2.07
CA LEU A 58 -5.59 1.75 2.23
C LEU A 58 -5.99 1.54 3.70
N VAL A 59 -5.03 1.62 4.62
CA VAL A 59 -5.28 1.43 6.06
C VAL A 59 -6.12 2.57 6.63
N GLU A 60 -5.83 3.82 6.26
CA GLU A 60 -6.65 4.99 6.62
C GLU A 60 -8.08 4.89 6.08
N GLY A 61 -8.25 4.24 4.91
CA GLY A 61 -9.56 3.93 4.33
C GLY A 61 -10.29 2.77 5.00
N GLY A 62 -9.73 2.16 6.05
CA GLY A 62 -10.35 1.07 6.80
C GLY A 62 -10.11 -0.32 6.20
N ALA A 63 -9.15 -0.47 5.29
CA ALA A 63 -8.76 -1.80 4.81
C ALA A 63 -8.11 -2.61 5.93
N ASP A 64 -8.39 -3.92 5.96
CA ASP A 64 -7.75 -4.84 6.92
C ASP A 64 -6.23 -4.84 6.74
N LEU A 65 -5.51 -4.54 7.81
CA LEU A 65 -4.05 -4.41 7.80
C LEU A 65 -3.38 -5.70 7.34
N ARG A 66 -3.93 -6.85 7.74
CA ARG A 66 -3.38 -8.15 7.34
C ARG A 66 -3.56 -8.41 5.85
N ALA A 67 -4.72 -8.05 5.28
CA ALA A 67 -4.93 -8.07 3.84
C ALA A 67 -3.96 -7.14 3.08
N VAL A 68 -3.74 -5.91 3.57
CA VAL A 68 -2.79 -4.95 2.97
C VAL A 68 -1.35 -5.49 2.99
N GLN A 69 -0.93 -6.13 4.07
CA GLN A 69 0.39 -6.77 4.19
C GLN A 69 0.59 -7.90 3.16
N ILE A 70 -0.41 -8.75 2.98
CA ILE A 70 -0.37 -9.84 1.99
C ILE A 70 -0.29 -9.27 0.57
N MET A 71 -1.09 -8.25 0.24
CA MET A 71 -1.08 -7.62 -1.09
C MET A 71 0.26 -6.97 -1.43
N LEU A 72 0.94 -6.40 -0.45
CA LEU A 72 2.23 -5.74 -0.66
C LEU A 72 3.38 -6.77 -0.66
N GLY A 73 3.19 -7.93 -0.02
CA GLY A 73 4.21 -8.96 0.14
C GLY A 73 5.25 -8.60 1.21
N HIS A 74 5.84 -9.64 1.82
CA HIS A 74 6.80 -9.54 2.94
C HIS A 74 8.17 -8.94 2.56
N SER A 75 8.45 -8.72 1.28
CA SER A 75 9.80 -8.46 0.72
C SER A 75 10.31 -7.02 0.85
N SER A 76 9.61 -6.17 1.60
CA SER A 76 10.04 -4.79 1.86
C SER A 76 9.88 -4.45 3.35
N ILE A 77 10.79 -4.98 4.16
CA ILE A 77 10.99 -4.73 5.61
C ILE A 77 11.35 -3.26 5.93
N SER A 78 11.41 -2.37 4.94
CA SER A 78 11.78 -0.95 5.15
C SER A 78 10.66 -0.04 5.71
N THR A 79 9.51 -0.58 6.14
CA THR A 79 8.39 0.22 6.71
C THR A 79 7.69 -0.48 7.89
N THR A 80 8.31 -1.50 8.49
CA THR A 80 7.74 -2.27 9.60
C THR A 80 7.27 -1.39 10.76
N GLU A 81 7.95 -0.26 11.03
CA GLU A 81 7.60 0.66 12.12
C GLU A 81 6.23 1.33 11.95
N ILE A 82 5.82 1.66 10.72
CA ILE A 82 4.54 2.36 10.50
C ILE A 82 3.38 1.37 10.61
N TYR A 83 3.57 0.13 10.15
CA TYR A 83 2.56 -0.91 10.31
C TYR A 83 2.40 -1.34 11.76
N THR A 84 3.47 -1.38 12.56
CA THR A 84 3.35 -1.72 13.99
C THR A 84 2.57 -0.66 14.76
N HIS A 85 2.82 0.63 14.50
CA HIS A 85 2.07 1.70 15.16
C HIS A 85 0.58 1.71 14.77
N LEU A 86 0.28 1.50 13.48
CA LEU A 86 -1.11 1.40 13.01
C LEU A 86 -1.80 0.11 13.49
N ASP A 87 -1.10 -1.01 13.58
CA ASP A 87 -1.60 -2.24 14.19
C ASP A 87 -1.95 -2.01 15.66
N THR A 88 -1.13 -1.28 16.44
CA THR A 88 -1.47 -1.02 17.85
C THR A 88 -2.76 -0.22 18.01
N ASP A 89 -3.01 0.77 17.17
CA ASP A 89 -4.25 1.57 17.24
C ASP A 89 -5.47 0.80 16.70
N PHE A 90 -5.31 0.03 15.62
CA PHE A 90 -6.36 -0.82 15.06
C PHE A 90 -6.69 -2.03 15.95
N LEU A 91 -5.68 -2.69 16.51
CA LEU A 91 -5.83 -3.77 17.48
C LEU A 91 -6.51 -3.22 18.74
N ARG A 92 -6.09 -2.05 19.22
CA ARG A 92 -6.75 -1.38 20.35
C ARG A 92 -8.21 -1.07 20.03
N SER A 93 -8.53 -0.51 18.88
CA SER A 93 -9.92 -0.19 18.51
C SER A 93 -10.77 -1.45 18.31
N THR A 94 -10.21 -2.51 17.71
CA THR A 94 -10.87 -3.82 17.51
C THR A 94 -11.12 -4.51 18.85
N ILE A 95 -10.14 -4.51 19.76
CA ILE A 95 -10.32 -4.99 21.14
C ILE A 95 -11.42 -4.16 21.80
N LEU A 96 -11.38 -2.83 21.73
CA LEU A 96 -12.45 -2.01 22.33
C LEU A 96 -13.83 -2.33 21.72
N LEU A 97 -13.94 -2.59 20.42
CA LEU A 97 -15.22 -2.87 19.77
C LEU A 97 -15.80 -4.26 20.09
N TYR A 98 -14.94 -5.29 20.11
CA TYR A 98 -15.38 -6.69 20.15
C TYR A 98 -15.00 -7.44 21.42
N HIS A 99 -14.22 -6.85 22.33
CA HIS A 99 -13.80 -7.53 23.54
C HIS A 99 -14.99 -7.72 24.51
N PRO A 100 -15.24 -8.95 24.99
CA PRO A 100 -16.42 -9.29 25.79
C PRO A 100 -16.51 -8.52 27.12
N LEU A 101 -15.40 -7.99 27.64
CA LEU A 101 -15.40 -7.15 28.85
C LEU A 101 -15.90 -5.71 28.63
N ASN A 102 -15.99 -5.21 27.39
CA ASN A 102 -16.49 -3.86 27.12
C ASN A 102 -18.03 -3.75 27.18
N LYS A 103 -18.75 -4.88 27.32
CA LYS A 103 -20.21 -4.90 27.51
C LYS A 103 -20.67 -4.55 28.93
N ARG A 104 -19.75 -4.34 29.88
CA ARG A 104 -20.11 -4.19 31.31
C ARG A 104 -20.29 -2.75 31.82
N HIS A 105 -20.03 -1.71 31.02
CA HIS A 105 -20.16 -0.31 31.46
C HIS A 105 -21.35 0.48 30.89
N ARG A 106 -22.34 -0.16 30.25
CA ARG A 106 -23.51 0.54 29.68
C ARG A 106 -24.81 0.46 30.50
N ASN A 107 -24.85 -0.30 31.61
CA ASN A 107 -26.08 -0.59 32.36
C ASN A 107 -26.03 -0.19 33.85
N GLN A 108 -25.60 1.03 34.20
CA GLN A 108 -25.80 1.58 35.56
C GLN A 108 -26.18 3.07 35.55
N ASN A 109 -27.16 3.45 34.74
CA ASN A 109 -27.79 4.78 34.90
C ASN A 109 -29.24 4.82 34.37
N VAL A 110 -30.08 3.90 34.85
CA VAL A 110 -31.54 4.11 34.83
C VAL A 110 -31.99 4.21 36.27
N LYS A 111 -32.14 5.45 36.71
CA LYS A 111 -32.81 5.83 37.96
C LYS A 111 -34.31 5.52 37.79
N PHE A 112 -34.87 4.79 38.74
CA PHE A 112 -36.21 5.05 39.28
C PHE A 112 -36.04 5.28 40.78
#